data_AF-A0ABD3NCM7-F1
#
_entry.id   AF-A0ABD3NCM7-F1
#
_cell.length_a   1.000
_cell.length_b   1.000
_cell.length_c   1.000
_cell.angle_alpha   90.00
_cell.angle_beta   90.00
_cell.angle_gamma   90.00
#
_symmetry.space_group_name_H-M   'P 1'
#
loop_
_entity.id
_entity.type
_entity.pdbx_description
1 polymer ?
#
loop_
_entity_poly.entity_id
_entity_poly.type
_entity_poly.pdbx_seq_one_letter_code
_entity_poly.pdbx_strand_id
1 'polypeptide(L)'
;MKLLIVAALISSSVAFAPAPIARARSVVPLSESATASAIEAALEASKTHGPTSKEAQLLWEVVEEMNASDNSAAYKPAVVDEEYEAKVRSLAQMLTKTKAELDMVRQLAEDLKGVKLATPESRTAVPVYPASMKKALAEARSATEKFGVESTEAKLAWETVEEIAASSTDDEATRAPLDEECLVDLIEGCEALEKFKSALDSR
;
A
#
# COMPACT_ATOMS: atom_id res chain seq x y z
N MET A 1 30.72 -28.19 44.98
CA MET A 1 29.75 -29.19 45.50
C MET A 1 28.35 -28.57 45.48
N LYS A 2 27.37 -29.26 44.86
CA LYS A 2 25.91 -29.33 45.15
C LYS A 2 25.25 -28.04 45.74
N LEU A 3 24.27 -27.40 45.11
CA LEU A 3 22.88 -27.83 44.83
C LEU A 3 22.29 -26.92 43.72
N LEU A 4 21.70 -27.41 42.62
CA LEU A 4 20.39 -28.07 42.43
C LEU A 4 19.16 -27.15 42.52
N ILE A 5 18.46 -27.07 41.37
CA ILE A 5 17.00 -26.98 41.17
C ILE A 5 16.31 -25.65 41.50
N VAL A 6 15.86 -24.92 40.46
CA VAL A 6 14.44 -24.56 40.26
C VAL A 6 14.19 -24.42 38.75
N ALA A 7 13.76 -25.52 38.13
CA ALA A 7 12.95 -25.50 36.92
C ALA A 7 11.49 -25.73 37.34
N ALA A 8 10.57 -25.24 36.51
CA ALA A 8 9.12 -25.45 36.55
C ALA A 8 8.31 -24.56 37.52
N LEU A 9 7.60 -23.58 36.93
CA LEU A 9 6.18 -23.29 37.18
C LEU A 9 5.73 -22.11 36.30
N ILE A 10 5.44 -22.39 35.03
CA ILE A 10 4.46 -21.60 34.29
C ILE A 10 3.43 -22.60 33.78
N SER A 11 2.56 -22.97 34.71
CA SER A 11 1.42 -23.86 34.49
C SER A 11 0.26 -23.02 33.96
N SER A 12 -0.07 -23.25 32.69
CA SER A 12 -1.43 -23.40 32.16
C SER A 12 -2.51 -22.36 32.55
N SER A 13 -2.65 -21.33 31.71
CA SER A 13 -3.89 -20.54 31.55
C SER A 13 -4.20 -20.33 30.06
N VAL A 14 -4.59 -21.40 29.37
CA VAL A 14 -5.25 -21.32 28.05
C VAL A 14 -6.48 -22.22 28.06
N ALA A 15 -7.38 -21.98 29.02
CA ALA A 15 -8.71 -22.56 29.03
C ALA A 15 -9.68 -21.49 28.48
N PHE A 16 -10.49 -21.87 27.48
CA PHE A 16 -11.42 -21.02 26.71
C PHE A 16 -10.81 -20.14 25.61
N ALA A 17 -10.26 -20.78 24.58
CA ALA A 17 -10.39 -20.24 23.21
C ALA A 17 -11.41 -21.14 22.47
N PRO A 18 -12.48 -20.59 21.87
CA PRO A 18 -13.34 -21.39 20.99
C PRO A 18 -12.46 -21.98 19.89
N ALA A 19 -12.56 -23.29 19.68
CA ALA A 19 -11.89 -23.93 18.56
C ALA A 19 -12.21 -23.14 17.28
N PRO A 20 -11.23 -22.75 16.46
CA PRO A 20 -11.54 -22.24 15.13
C PRO A 20 -12.16 -23.38 14.33
N ILE A 21 -13.48 -23.50 14.39
CA ILE A 21 -14.30 -24.14 13.36
C ILE A 21 -14.25 -23.20 12.17
N ALA A 22 -13.08 -23.10 11.57
CA ALA A 22 -12.86 -22.45 10.31
C ALA A 22 -11.92 -23.35 9.50
N ARG A 23 -12.36 -24.60 9.31
CA ARG A 23 -12.11 -25.23 8.03
C ARG A 23 -12.95 -24.43 7.04
N ALA A 24 -12.43 -23.28 6.61
CA ALA A 24 -12.83 -22.71 5.35
C ALA A 24 -12.55 -23.82 4.34
N ARG A 25 -13.58 -24.60 4.01
CA ARG A 25 -13.61 -25.30 2.73
C ARG A 25 -13.40 -24.17 1.74
N SER A 26 -12.20 -24.09 1.16
CA SER A 26 -12.04 -23.37 -0.08
C SER A 26 -12.97 -24.09 -1.05
N VAL A 27 -14.21 -23.60 -1.14
CA VAL A 27 -15.04 -23.88 -2.30
C VAL A 27 -14.28 -23.16 -3.39
N VAL A 28 -13.38 -23.88 -4.05
CA VAL A 28 -12.78 -23.40 -5.29
C VAL A 28 -14.01 -23.19 -6.18
N PRO A 29 -14.34 -21.94 -6.56
CA PRO A 29 -15.40 -21.74 -7.51
C PRO A 29 -15.00 -22.56 -8.74
N LEU A 30 -15.85 -23.52 -9.13
CA LEU A 30 -15.65 -24.26 -10.36
C LEU A 30 -15.52 -23.19 -11.45
N SER A 31 -14.34 -23.10 -12.06
CA SER A 31 -14.10 -22.07 -13.06
C SER A 31 -15.14 -22.22 -14.16
N GLU A 32 -15.79 -21.13 -14.54
CA GLU A 32 -16.74 -21.07 -15.66
C GLU A 32 -16.13 -21.67 -16.96
N SER A 33 -14.79 -21.68 -17.07
CA SER A 33 -14.06 -22.33 -18.17
C SER A 33 -14.20 -23.86 -18.19
N ALA A 34 -14.34 -24.52 -17.04
CA ALA A 34 -14.46 -25.98 -16.95
C ALA A 34 -15.83 -26.45 -17.47
N THR A 35 -16.91 -25.73 -17.13
CA THR A 35 -18.26 -26.00 -17.64
C THR A 35 -18.34 -25.73 -19.14
N ALA A 36 -17.72 -24.64 -19.63
CA ALA A 36 -17.67 -24.33 -21.06
C ALA A 36 -16.99 -25.43 -21.88
N SER A 37 -15.87 -25.98 -21.39
CA SER A 37 -15.16 -27.08 -22.05
C SER A 37 -15.98 -28.38 -22.08
N ALA A 38 -16.71 -28.69 -20.99
CA ALA A 38 -17.58 -29.87 -20.95
C ALA A 38 -18.76 -29.77 -21.93
N ILE A 39 -19.35 -28.57 -22.07
CA ILE A 39 -20.43 -28.31 -23.05
C ILE A 39 -19.91 -28.47 -24.48
N GLU A 40 -18.72 -27.95 -24.79
CA GLU A 40 -18.11 -28.09 -26.12
C GLU A 40 -17.86 -29.56 -26.46
N ALA A 41 -17.29 -30.34 -25.52
CA ALA A 41 -17.08 -31.78 -25.70
C ALA A 41 -18.40 -32.55 -25.91
N ALA A 42 -19.45 -32.22 -25.14
CA ALA A 42 -20.77 -32.84 -25.29
C ALA A 42 -21.41 -32.51 -26.66
N LEU A 43 -21.24 -31.28 -27.16
CA LEU A 43 -21.71 -30.86 -28.48
C LEU A 43 -20.94 -31.57 -29.60
N GLU A 44 -19.62 -31.70 -29.48
CA GLU A 44 -18.80 -32.41 -30.46
C GLU A 44 -19.15 -33.90 -30.53
N ALA A 45 -19.33 -34.55 -29.38
CA ALA A 45 -19.76 -35.95 -29.30
C ALA A 45 -21.18 -36.15 -29.89
N SER A 46 -22.10 -35.22 -29.63
CA SER A 46 -23.44 -35.24 -30.21
C SER A 46 -23.42 -35.08 -31.73
N LYS A 47 -22.48 -34.29 -32.27
CA LYS A 47 -22.29 -34.10 -33.72
C LYS A 47 -21.67 -35.32 -34.40
N THR A 48 -20.75 -36.01 -33.74
CA THR A 48 -20.00 -37.15 -34.30
C THR A 48 -20.75 -38.48 -34.16
N HIS A 49 -21.34 -38.74 -33.00
CA HIS A 49 -21.99 -40.02 -32.69
C HIS A 49 -23.52 -39.95 -32.77
N GLY A 50 -24.09 -38.74 -32.90
CA GLY A 50 -25.52 -38.49 -32.89
C GLY A 50 -26.06 -38.25 -31.48
N PRO A 51 -27.17 -37.49 -31.36
CA PRO A 51 -27.71 -37.04 -30.07
C PRO A 51 -28.24 -38.18 -29.19
N THR A 52 -28.50 -39.36 -29.76
CA THR A 52 -29.00 -40.54 -29.05
C THR A 52 -27.90 -41.56 -28.74
N SER A 53 -26.64 -41.27 -29.08
CA SER A 53 -25.51 -42.14 -28.74
C SER A 53 -25.25 -42.13 -27.23
N LYS A 54 -24.86 -43.29 -26.69
CA LYS A 54 -24.49 -43.42 -25.26
C LYS A 54 -23.34 -42.50 -24.87
N GLU A 55 -22.39 -42.27 -25.78
CA GLU A 55 -21.24 -41.40 -25.52
C GLU A 55 -21.64 -39.93 -25.41
N ALA A 56 -22.56 -39.47 -26.26
CA ALA A 56 -23.13 -38.13 -26.17
C ALA A 56 -23.98 -37.97 -24.90
N GLN A 57 -24.78 -38.98 -24.55
CA GLN A 57 -25.60 -38.97 -23.33
C GLN A 57 -24.75 -38.85 -22.06
N LEU A 58 -23.67 -39.64 -21.95
CA LEU A 58 -22.78 -39.58 -20.78
C LEU A 58 -22.11 -38.21 -20.62
N LEU A 59 -21.71 -37.57 -21.73
CA LEU A 59 -21.11 -36.22 -21.66
C LEU A 59 -22.14 -35.16 -21.26
N TRP A 60 -23.39 -35.29 -21.70
CA TRP A 60 -24.47 -34.42 -21.23
C TRP A 60 -24.82 -34.65 -19.76
N GLU A 61 -24.77 -35.89 -19.26
CA GLU A 61 -24.91 -36.19 -17.83
C GLU A 61 -23.82 -35.50 -17.01
N VAL A 62 -22.57 -35.47 -17.49
CA VAL A 62 -21.47 -34.74 -16.83
C VAL A 62 -21.73 -33.23 -16.81
N VAL A 63 -22.19 -32.66 -17.93
CA VAL A 63 -22.57 -31.23 -17.99
C VAL A 63 -23.70 -30.93 -17.00
N GLU A 64 -24.69 -31.82 -16.92
CA GLU A 64 -25.81 -31.69 -16.00
C GLU A 64 -25.35 -31.80 -14.54
N GLU A 65 -24.47 -32.74 -14.21
CA GLU A 65 -23.90 -32.89 -12.88
C GLU A 65 -23.05 -31.67 -12.48
N MET A 66 -22.22 -31.16 -13.41
CA MET A 66 -21.44 -29.94 -13.19
C MET A 66 -22.35 -28.73 -12.95
N ASN A 67 -23.42 -28.57 -13.75
CA ASN A 67 -24.38 -27.48 -13.59
C ASN A 67 -25.22 -27.63 -12.30
N ALA A 68 -25.58 -28.86 -11.92
CA ALA A 68 -26.29 -29.14 -10.66
C ALA A 68 -25.40 -28.88 -9.43
N SER A 69 -24.08 -29.05 -9.56
CA SER A 69 -23.11 -28.71 -8.52
C SER A 69 -22.81 -27.21 -8.41
N ASP A 70 -23.23 -26.41 -9.41
CA ASP A 70 -23.03 -24.98 -9.41
C ASP A 70 -23.96 -24.28 -8.41
N ASN A 71 -23.41 -24.00 -7.24
CA ASN A 71 -24.08 -23.24 -6.19
C ASN A 71 -24.01 -21.72 -6.42
N SER A 72 -23.53 -21.24 -7.58
CA SER A 72 -23.45 -19.81 -7.89
C SER A 72 -24.80 -19.11 -7.72
N ALA A 73 -25.91 -19.80 -8.03
CA ALA A 73 -27.26 -19.29 -7.81
C ALA A 73 -27.59 -19.01 -6.33
N ALA A 74 -27.02 -19.78 -5.40
CA ALA A 74 -27.18 -19.56 -3.97
C ALA A 74 -26.31 -18.40 -3.44
N TYR A 75 -25.25 -18.05 -4.17
CA TYR A 75 -24.37 -16.91 -3.84
C TYR A 75 -24.72 -15.63 -4.59
N LYS A 76 -25.72 -15.66 -5.48
CA LYS A 76 -26.29 -14.42 -6.02
C LYS A 76 -26.96 -13.67 -4.86
N PRO A 77 -26.50 -12.47 -4.49
CA PRO A 77 -27.14 -11.72 -3.42
C PRO A 77 -28.61 -11.50 -3.80
N ALA A 78 -29.51 -11.86 -2.87
CA ALA A 78 -30.96 -11.87 -3.10
C ALA A 78 -31.52 -10.48 -3.49
N VAL A 79 -30.76 -9.42 -3.23
CA VAL A 79 -31.05 -8.06 -3.67
C VAL A 79 -29.73 -7.43 -4.08
N VAL A 80 -29.48 -7.34 -5.39
CA VAL A 80 -28.55 -6.34 -5.90
C VAL A 80 -29.33 -5.04 -5.87
N ASP A 81 -29.26 -4.32 -4.74
CA ASP A 81 -29.88 -3.01 -4.64
C ASP A 81 -29.33 -2.12 -5.76
N GLU A 82 -30.19 -1.36 -6.44
CA GLU A 82 -29.75 -0.39 -7.45
C GLU A 82 -28.70 0.58 -6.89
N GLU A 83 -28.76 0.84 -5.58
CA GLU A 83 -27.77 1.60 -4.82
C GLU A 83 -26.39 0.93 -4.81
N TYR A 84 -26.32 -0.40 -4.69
CA TYR A 84 -25.06 -1.14 -4.73
C TYR A 84 -24.43 -1.05 -6.12
N GLU A 85 -25.19 -1.25 -7.19
CA GLU A 85 -24.66 -1.08 -8.54
C GLU A 85 -24.19 0.35 -8.81
N ALA A 86 -24.95 1.35 -8.36
CA ALA A 86 -24.56 2.75 -8.48
C ALA A 86 -23.24 3.05 -7.75
N LYS A 87 -23.06 2.48 -6.54
CA LYS A 87 -21.80 2.58 -5.77
C LYS A 87 -20.65 1.89 -6.48
N VAL A 88 -20.85 0.68 -7.01
CA VAL A 88 -19.81 -0.05 -7.77
C VAL A 88 -19.41 0.72 -9.03
N ARG A 89 -20.37 1.27 -9.78
CA ARG A 89 -20.09 2.12 -10.95
C ARG A 89 -19.35 3.40 -10.58
N SER A 90 -19.77 4.07 -9.51
CA SER A 90 -19.09 5.26 -8.98
C SER A 90 -17.64 4.96 -8.59
N LEU A 91 -17.39 3.83 -7.90
CA LEU A 91 -16.04 3.40 -7.55
C LEU A 91 -15.18 3.12 -8.79
N ALA A 92 -15.73 2.41 -9.78
CA ALA A 92 -15.03 2.15 -11.03
C ALA A 92 -14.68 3.45 -11.79
N GLN A 93 -15.57 4.46 -11.73
CA GLN A 93 -15.31 5.77 -12.30
C GLN A 93 -14.21 6.54 -11.55
N MET A 94 -14.19 6.48 -10.21
CA MET A 94 -13.10 7.08 -9.44
C MET A 94 -11.75 6.41 -9.75
N LEU A 95 -11.71 5.08 -9.86
CA LEU A 95 -10.48 4.35 -10.18
C LEU A 95 -9.92 4.68 -11.57
N THR A 96 -10.80 4.87 -12.55
CA THR A 96 -10.37 5.27 -13.91
C THR A 96 -9.88 6.72 -13.93
N LYS A 97 -10.52 7.62 -13.18
CA LYS A 97 -10.07 9.00 -13.02
C LYS A 97 -8.71 9.10 -12.32
N THR A 98 -8.53 8.42 -11.18
CA THR A 98 -7.26 8.44 -10.44
C THR A 98 -6.12 7.82 -11.25
N LYS A 99 -6.40 6.78 -12.04
CA LYS A 99 -5.42 6.22 -12.97
C LYS A 99 -4.97 7.25 -14.01
N ALA A 100 -5.90 7.98 -14.62
CA ALA A 100 -5.58 9.02 -15.60
C ALA A 100 -4.76 10.18 -14.97
N GLU A 101 -5.11 10.58 -13.75
CA GLU A 101 -4.35 11.59 -12.99
C GLU A 101 -2.93 11.12 -12.66
N LEU A 102 -2.77 9.85 -12.25
CA LEU A 102 -1.44 9.26 -12.00
C LEU A 102 -0.60 9.17 -13.27
N ASP A 103 -1.20 8.81 -14.41
CA ASP A 103 -0.50 8.77 -15.69
C ASP A 103 -0.06 10.19 -16.11
N MET A 104 -0.87 11.21 -15.85
CA MET A 104 -0.50 12.62 -16.07
C MET A 104 0.65 13.07 -15.17
N VAL A 105 0.62 12.74 -13.86
CA VAL A 105 1.71 13.04 -12.93
C VAL A 105 2.99 12.33 -13.35
N ARG A 106 2.88 11.07 -13.81
CA ARG A 106 4.02 10.32 -14.32
C ARG A 106 4.61 10.96 -15.57
N GLN A 107 3.78 11.42 -16.49
CA GLN A 107 4.23 12.15 -17.68
C GLN A 107 4.94 13.44 -17.30
N LEU A 108 4.38 14.22 -16.36
CA LEU A 108 5.00 15.44 -15.87
C LEU A 108 6.36 15.17 -15.19
N ALA A 109 6.47 14.07 -14.45
CA ALA A 109 7.73 13.64 -13.83
C ALA A 109 8.79 13.24 -14.88
N GLU A 110 8.40 12.58 -15.97
CA GLU A 110 9.31 12.26 -17.07
C GLU A 110 9.74 13.52 -17.85
N ASP A 111 8.81 14.45 -18.08
CA ASP A 111 9.12 15.75 -18.70
C ASP A 111 10.11 16.55 -17.83
N LEU A 112 9.92 16.55 -16.51
CA LEU A 112 10.83 17.21 -15.55
C LEU A 112 12.20 16.54 -15.48
N LYS A 113 12.32 15.23 -15.67
CA LYS A 113 13.65 14.55 -15.76
C LYS A 113 14.45 15.04 -16.98
N GLY A 114 13.78 15.43 -18.05
CA GLY A 114 14.40 15.98 -19.26
C GLY A 114 14.88 17.42 -19.10
N VAL A 115 14.21 18.19 -18.23
CA VAL A 115 14.67 19.52 -17.84
C VAL A 115 15.85 19.35 -16.89
N LYS A 116 17.07 19.41 -17.42
CA LYS A 116 18.27 19.66 -16.62
C LYS A 116 18.13 21.05 -15.99
N LEU A 117 17.34 21.15 -14.92
CA LEU A 117 17.38 22.26 -14.00
C LEU A 117 18.85 22.33 -13.58
N ALA A 118 19.52 23.42 -13.96
CA ALA A 118 20.83 23.73 -13.44
C ALA A 118 20.71 23.51 -11.93
N THR A 119 21.53 22.60 -11.40
CA THR A 119 21.59 22.34 -9.97
C THR A 119 21.71 23.71 -9.34
N PRO A 120 20.72 24.22 -8.58
CA PRO A 120 20.92 25.45 -7.86
C PRO A 120 22.19 25.18 -7.08
N GLU A 121 23.22 26.01 -7.31
CA GLU A 121 24.40 25.97 -6.45
C GLU A 121 23.82 26.02 -5.06
N SER A 122 23.87 24.87 -4.39
CA SER A 122 23.42 24.74 -3.04
C SER A 122 24.41 25.63 -2.31
N ARG A 123 24.05 26.90 -2.14
CA ARG A 123 24.52 27.67 -1.00
C ARG A 123 24.23 26.72 0.13
N THR A 124 25.29 26.10 0.61
CA THR A 124 25.32 25.33 1.82
C THR A 124 24.83 26.30 2.90
N ALA A 125 23.52 26.42 3.03
CA ALA A 125 22.87 26.57 4.30
C ALA A 125 23.17 25.26 5.01
N VAL A 126 24.43 25.12 5.43
CA VAL A 126 24.76 24.30 6.59
C VAL A 126 23.78 24.83 7.61
N PRO A 127 22.78 24.03 8.05
CA PRO A 127 21.99 24.46 9.18
C PRO A 127 23.04 24.73 10.24
N VAL A 128 23.14 25.98 10.68
CA VAL A 128 24.07 26.35 11.74
C VAL A 128 23.44 25.80 13.01
N TYR A 129 23.45 24.47 13.11
CA TYR A 129 23.06 23.75 14.29
C TYR A 129 23.92 24.31 15.41
N PRO A 130 23.32 24.66 16.55
CA PRO A 130 24.09 25.10 17.69
C PRO A 130 25.14 24.03 18.02
N ALA A 131 26.30 24.46 18.52
CA ALA A 131 27.42 23.56 18.78
C ALA A 131 27.03 22.36 19.68
N SER A 132 26.01 22.55 20.53
CA SER A 132 25.36 21.52 21.35
C SER A 132 24.78 20.38 20.51
N MET A 133 24.02 20.68 19.46
CA MET A 133 23.36 19.66 18.62
C MET A 133 24.37 18.87 17.78
N LYS A 134 25.43 19.51 17.28
CA LYS A 134 26.52 18.81 16.58
C LYS A 134 27.25 17.82 17.50
N LYS A 135 27.49 18.22 18.75
CA LYS A 135 28.10 17.36 19.76
C LYS A 135 27.20 16.16 20.10
N ALA A 136 25.92 16.40 20.33
CA ALA A 136 24.95 15.35 20.64
C ALA A 136 24.79 14.35 19.48
N LEU A 137 24.73 14.82 18.23
CA LEU A 137 24.68 13.94 17.05
C LEU A 137 25.94 13.09 16.89
N ALA A 138 27.12 13.65 17.19
CA ALA A 138 28.37 12.88 17.16
C ALA A 138 28.40 11.80 18.25
N GLU A 139 27.88 12.11 19.44
CA GLU A 139 27.80 11.18 20.57
C GLU A 139 26.78 10.07 20.32
N ALA A 140 25.59 10.39 19.80
CA ALA A 140 24.57 9.42 19.41
C ALA A 140 25.06 8.47 18.30
N ARG A 141 25.76 8.99 17.30
CA ARG A 141 26.40 8.17 16.25
C ARG A 141 27.50 7.27 16.83
N SER A 142 28.37 7.81 17.69
CA SER A 142 29.41 7.00 18.34
C SER A 142 28.81 5.92 19.26
N ALA A 143 27.70 6.17 19.94
CA ALA A 143 27.03 5.19 20.78
C ALA A 143 26.39 4.09 19.93
N THR A 144 25.73 4.48 18.83
CA THR A 144 25.16 3.55 17.84
C THR A 144 26.23 2.64 17.23
N GLU A 145 27.41 3.18 16.91
CA GLU A 145 28.53 2.42 16.35
C GLU A 145 29.16 1.45 17.37
N LYS A 146 29.28 1.85 18.64
CA LYS A 146 29.92 1.03 19.69
C LYS A 146 29.02 -0.04 20.28
N PHE A 147 27.75 0.27 20.49
CA PHE A 147 26.82 -0.58 21.24
C PHE A 147 25.70 -1.18 20.37
N GLY A 148 25.59 -0.74 19.11
CA GLY A 148 24.54 -1.13 18.18
C GLY A 148 23.27 -0.27 18.31
N VAL A 149 22.48 -0.23 17.25
CA VAL A 149 21.25 0.60 17.15
C VAL A 149 20.23 0.30 18.25
N GLU A 150 20.16 -0.95 18.71
CA GLU A 150 19.17 -1.38 19.70
C GLU A 150 19.63 -1.27 21.16
N SER A 151 20.89 -0.89 21.40
CA SER A 151 21.41 -0.74 22.76
C SER A 151 20.72 0.42 23.49
N THR A 152 20.55 0.25 24.79
CA THR A 152 20.02 1.28 25.70
C THR A 152 20.84 2.57 25.66
N GLU A 153 22.15 2.46 25.51
CA GLU A 153 23.10 3.56 25.43
C GLU A 153 22.94 4.35 24.13
N ALA A 154 22.66 3.67 23.01
CA ALA A 154 22.34 4.34 21.75
C ALA A 154 21.00 5.08 21.84
N LYS A 155 19.98 4.45 22.43
CA LYS A 155 18.65 5.06 22.62
C LYS A 155 18.71 6.33 23.48
N LEU A 156 19.38 6.27 24.63
CA LEU A 156 19.57 7.43 25.52
C LEU A 156 20.33 8.59 24.83
N ALA A 157 21.31 8.27 24.00
CA ALA A 157 22.06 9.30 23.27
C ALA A 157 21.22 9.97 22.18
N TRP A 158 20.31 9.23 21.52
CA TRP A 158 19.35 9.80 20.58
C TRP A 158 18.24 10.61 21.27
N GLU A 159 17.76 10.18 22.43
CA GLU A 159 16.86 10.98 23.27
C GLU A 159 17.48 12.34 23.61
N THR A 160 18.78 12.39 23.91
CA THR A 160 19.49 13.66 24.16
C THR A 160 19.51 14.57 22.93
N VAL A 161 19.61 14.01 21.72
CA VAL A 161 19.52 14.79 20.48
C VAL A 161 18.12 15.37 20.31
N GLU A 162 17.09 14.59 20.60
CA GLU A 162 15.69 15.02 20.52
C GLU A 162 15.38 16.12 21.54
N GLU A 163 15.86 16.01 22.78
CA GLU A 163 15.71 17.05 23.80
C GLU A 163 16.38 18.38 23.39
N ILE A 164 17.59 18.31 22.81
CA ILE A 164 18.27 19.51 22.31
C ILE A 164 17.52 20.11 21.11
N ALA A 165 17.01 19.28 20.21
CA ALA A 165 16.22 19.74 19.08
C ALA A 165 14.93 20.44 19.54
N ALA A 166 14.20 19.83 20.49
CA ALA A 166 12.98 20.39 21.07
C ALA A 166 13.23 21.72 21.79
N SER A 167 14.34 21.82 22.54
CA SER A 167 14.71 23.09 23.20
C SER A 167 15.13 24.19 22.22
N SER A 168 15.66 23.82 21.05
CA SER A 168 16.04 24.80 20.01
C SER A 168 14.84 25.36 19.24
N THR A 169 13.73 24.62 19.18
CA THR A 169 12.46 25.08 18.58
C THR A 169 11.69 26.07 19.46
N ASP A 170 12.01 26.20 20.75
CA ASP A 170 11.37 27.21 21.62
C ASP A 170 11.76 28.65 21.20
N ASP A 171 12.93 28.84 20.58
CA ASP A 171 13.31 30.13 19.98
C ASP A 171 12.46 30.45 18.73
N GLU A 172 11.91 29.44 18.07
CA GLU A 172 11.08 29.58 16.87
C GLU A 172 9.70 30.19 17.20
N ALA A 173 9.22 30.02 18.44
CA ALA A 173 8.02 30.71 18.93
C ALA A 173 8.19 32.23 19.09
N THR A 174 9.43 32.73 19.11
CA THR A 174 9.75 34.18 19.10
C THR A 174 10.19 34.69 17.73
N ARG A 175 10.32 33.80 16.74
CA ARG A 175 10.62 34.17 15.37
C ARG A 175 9.39 34.88 14.78
N ALA A 176 9.63 35.94 14.00
CA ALA A 176 8.57 36.63 13.27
C ALA A 176 7.75 35.61 12.45
N PRO A 177 6.43 35.80 12.32
CA PRO A 177 5.57 34.83 11.65
C PRO A 177 6.13 34.47 10.27
N LEU A 178 6.06 33.17 9.91
CA LEU A 178 6.56 32.62 8.64
C LEU A 178 6.00 33.35 7.41
N ASP A 179 4.94 34.13 7.58
CA ASP A 179 4.32 35.01 6.61
C ASP A 179 5.33 35.97 5.96
N GLU A 180 6.38 36.42 6.67
CA GLU A 180 7.36 37.38 6.10
C GLU A 180 8.61 36.74 5.48
N GLU A 181 9.04 35.55 5.93
CA GLU A 181 10.20 34.85 5.34
C GLU A 181 9.80 33.87 4.22
N CYS A 182 8.56 33.37 4.21
CA CYS A 182 8.06 32.51 3.12
C CYS A 182 7.64 33.32 1.89
N LEU A 183 7.19 34.57 2.05
CA LEU A 183 6.75 35.37 0.92
C LEU A 183 7.88 35.76 -0.03
N VAL A 184 9.13 35.92 0.41
CA VAL A 184 10.21 36.33 -0.50
C VAL A 184 10.56 35.22 -1.50
N ASP A 185 10.72 33.98 -1.01
CA ASP A 185 11.01 32.82 -1.86
C ASP A 185 9.76 32.36 -2.64
N LEU A 186 8.55 32.52 -2.07
CA LEU A 186 7.30 32.22 -2.77
C LEU A 186 6.95 33.27 -3.83
N ILE A 187 7.31 34.55 -3.66
CA ILE A 187 7.14 35.60 -4.67
C ILE A 187 8.10 35.35 -5.85
N GLU A 188 9.36 35.00 -5.58
CA GLU A 188 10.32 34.68 -6.65
C GLU A 188 9.94 33.37 -7.37
N GLY A 189 9.44 32.38 -6.62
CA GLY A 189 8.85 31.16 -7.18
C GLY A 189 7.59 31.42 -8.03
N CYS A 190 6.72 32.33 -7.59
CA CYS A 190 5.52 32.73 -8.34
C CYS A 190 5.88 33.49 -9.64
N GLU A 191 6.91 34.34 -9.64
CA GLU A 191 7.36 35.02 -10.87
C GLU A 191 7.94 34.03 -11.89
N ALA A 192 8.65 33.01 -11.42
CA ALA A 192 9.13 31.92 -12.27
C ALA A 192 7.97 31.07 -12.85
N LEU A 193 6.93 30.83 -12.05
CA LEU A 193 5.75 30.06 -12.45
C LEU A 193 4.86 30.83 -13.45
N GLU A 194 4.73 32.15 -13.30
CA GLU A 194 4.06 33.01 -14.30
C GLU A 194 4.82 33.04 -15.63
N LYS A 195 6.16 33.14 -15.62
CA LYS A 195 6.97 33.06 -16.84
C LYS A 195 6.82 31.69 -17.53
N PHE A 196 6.78 30.60 -16.76
CA PHE A 196 6.55 29.26 -17.30
C PHE A 196 5.15 29.11 -17.91
N LYS A 197 4.12 29.62 -17.24
CA LYS A 197 2.75 29.62 -17.76
C LYS A 197 2.62 30.43 -19.06
N SER A 198 3.23 31.60 -19.11
CA SER A 198 3.25 32.44 -20.33
C SER A 198 3.98 31.76 -21.50
N ALA A 199 5.04 30.99 -21.22
CA ALA A 199 5.75 30.19 -22.23
C ALA A 199 4.93 28.99 -22.74
N LEU A 200 4.06 28.41 -21.90
CA LEU A 200 3.13 27.34 -22.31
C LEU A 200 1.96 27.88 -23.14
N ASP A 201 1.38 29.02 -22.75
CA ASP A 201 0.22 29.62 -23.45
C ASP A 201 0.61 30.27 -24.80
N SER A 202 1.90 30.53 -25.04
CA SER A 202 2.42 31.10 -26.29
C SER A 202 2.82 30.05 -27.33
N ARG A 203 2.64 28.75 -27.03
CA ARG A 203 2.93 27.64 -27.93
C ARG A 203 1.65 27.01 -28.50
#